data_AF-A0A1S8CD16-F1
#
_entry.id   AF-A0A1S8CD16-F1
#
_cell.length_a   1.000
_cell.length_b   1.000
_cell.length_c   1.000
_cell.angle_alpha   90.00
_cell.angle_beta   90.00
_cell.angle_gamma   90.00
#
_symmetry.space_group_name_H-M   'P 1'
#
loop_
_entity.id
_entity.type
_entity.pdbx_description
1 polymer ?
#
loop_
_entity_poly.entity_id
_entity_poly.type
_entity_poly.pdbx_seq_one_letter_code
_entity_poly.pdbx_strand_id
1 'polypeptide(L)'
;MLNYLGCSSPANCPQSVPASPITGVDSTDPPMLLVNGTGELVPQEQAEAMAAALQSATVPAELLVVDASRHGIALLDSEVREEVLSFLTEHL
;
A
#
# COMPACT_ATOMS: atom_id res chain seq x y z
N MET A 1 -5.10 20.19 1.34
CA MET A 1 -4.31 20.80 2.45
C MET A 1 -4.00 19.69 3.45
N LEU A 2 -2.74 19.54 3.88
CA LEU A 2 -2.30 18.49 4.82
C LEU A 2 -2.57 18.89 6.29
N ASN A 3 -3.78 19.39 6.56
CA ASN A 3 -4.13 19.93 7.89
C ASN A 3 -4.09 18.86 8.99
N TYR A 4 -4.30 17.59 8.63
CA TYR A 4 -4.18 16.45 9.55
C TYR A 4 -2.74 16.23 10.05
N LEU A 5 -1.74 16.76 9.35
CA LEU A 5 -0.34 16.81 9.80
C LEU A 5 0.02 18.14 10.47
N GLY A 6 -0.96 19.04 10.69
CA GLY A 6 -0.74 20.38 11.21
C GLY A 6 -0.06 21.34 10.23
N CYS A 7 -0.04 21.02 8.93
CA CYS A 7 0.66 21.80 7.91
C CYS A 7 -0.27 22.77 7.18
N SER A 8 0.17 24.03 7.03
CA SER A 8 -0.56 25.07 6.31
C SER A 8 -0.45 24.96 4.78
N SER A 9 0.57 24.25 4.26
CA SER A 9 0.71 23.98 2.83
C SER A 9 1.44 22.65 2.59
N PRO A 10 1.12 21.91 1.50
CA PRO A 10 1.86 20.70 1.14
C PRO A 10 3.34 20.97 0.83
N ALA A 11 3.65 22.12 0.23
CA ALA A 11 5.02 22.50 -0.12
C ALA A 11 5.94 22.69 1.10
N ASN A 12 5.36 23.02 2.27
CA ASN A 12 6.09 23.25 3.51
C ASN A 12 5.52 22.36 4.63
N CYS A 13 5.69 21.05 4.49
CA CYS A 13 5.21 20.07 5.46
C CYS A 13 6.28 19.01 5.75
N PRO A 14 7.36 19.33 6.51
CA PRO A 14 8.39 18.35 6.84
C PRO A 14 7.83 17.11 7.57
N GLN A 15 6.71 17.25 8.28
CA GLN A 15 5.98 16.16 8.93
C GLN A 15 5.45 15.11 7.94
N SER A 16 5.29 15.46 6.66
CA SER A 16 4.80 14.52 5.63
C SER A 16 5.77 13.39 5.34
N VAL A 17 7.08 13.62 5.50
CA VAL A 17 8.10 12.59 5.27
C VAL A 17 7.95 11.46 6.28
N PRO A 18 8.11 11.66 7.60
CA PRO A 18 7.95 10.59 8.59
C PRO A 18 6.51 10.05 8.68
N ALA A 19 5.51 10.78 8.19
CA ALA A 19 4.13 10.30 8.10
C ALA A 19 3.86 9.43 6.87
N SER A 20 4.79 9.34 5.93
CA SER A 20 4.65 8.54 4.71
C SER A 20 5.23 7.14 4.92
N PRO A 21 4.40 6.07 4.90
CA PRO A 21 4.86 4.71 5.23
C PRO A 21 6.02 4.21 4.37
N ILE A 22 6.04 4.58 3.08
CA ILE A 22 7.10 4.16 2.14
C ILE A 22 8.50 4.64 2.56
N THR A 23 8.59 5.70 3.38
CA THR A 23 9.87 6.23 3.87
C THR A 23 10.45 5.44 5.04
N GLY A 24 9.64 4.58 5.66
CA GLY A 24 10.05 3.71 6.76
C GLY A 24 10.43 2.29 6.32
N VAL A 25 10.34 1.97 5.03
CA VAL A 25 10.58 0.62 4.51
C VAL A 25 12.04 0.22 4.74
N ASP A 26 12.26 -0.95 5.36
CA ASP A 26 13.57 -1.57 5.48
C ASP A 26 13.51 -3.11 5.44
N SER A 27 14.67 -3.76 5.41
CA SER A 27 14.77 -5.23 5.26
C SER A 27 14.24 -6.04 6.45
N THR A 28 13.85 -5.40 7.54
CA THR A 28 13.27 -6.05 8.73
C THR A 28 11.74 -6.09 8.70
N ASP A 29 11.12 -5.41 7.73
CA ASP A 29 9.67 -5.46 7.54
C ASP A 29 9.19 -6.89 7.20
N PRO A 30 7.96 -7.26 7.63
CA PRO A 30 7.39 -8.54 7.30
C PRO A 30 6.98 -8.60 5.82
N PRO A 31 6.79 -9.81 5.25
CA PRO A 31 6.13 -9.97 3.96
C PRO A 31 4.82 -9.19 3.88
N MET A 32 4.53 -8.56 2.73
CA MET A 32 3.29 -7.81 2.54
C MET A 32 2.56 -8.18 1.24
N LEU A 33 1.24 -8.39 1.35
CA LEU A 33 0.32 -8.39 0.21
C LEU A 33 -0.37 -7.03 0.11
N LEU A 34 -0.23 -6.36 -1.03
CA LEU A 34 -0.85 -5.09 -1.36
C LEU A 34 -2.00 -5.33 -2.35
N VAL A 35 -3.17 -4.73 -2.11
CA VAL A 35 -4.32 -4.83 -3.00
C VAL A 35 -4.85 -3.43 -3.33
N ASN A 36 -5.00 -3.11 -4.60
CA ASN A 36 -5.52 -1.81 -5.04
C ASN A 36 -6.45 -1.94 -6.25
N GLY A 37 -7.48 -1.09 -6.35
CA GLY A 37 -8.34 -1.00 -7.53
C GLY A 37 -7.80 -0.04 -8.60
N THR A 38 -8.11 -0.27 -9.87
CA THR A 38 -7.76 0.66 -10.98
C THR A 38 -8.59 1.96 -10.96
N GLY A 39 -9.82 1.92 -10.43
CA GLY A 39 -10.73 3.07 -10.35
C GLY A 39 -10.90 3.59 -8.92
N GLU A 40 -9.81 3.63 -8.16
CA GLU A 40 -9.78 3.86 -6.71
C GLU A 40 -9.54 5.33 -6.32
N LEU A 41 -9.98 5.74 -5.12
CA LEU A 41 -9.71 7.10 -4.60
C LEU A 41 -8.21 7.33 -4.32
N VAL A 42 -7.54 6.27 -3.87
CA VAL A 42 -6.09 6.22 -3.70
C VAL A 42 -5.48 5.74 -5.02
N PRO A 43 -4.59 6.52 -5.66
CA PRO A 43 -4.03 6.16 -6.95
C PRO A 43 -3.23 4.85 -6.88
N GLN A 44 -3.36 4.00 -7.91
CA GLN A 44 -2.66 2.72 -8.02
C GLN A 44 -1.13 2.88 -7.90
N GLU A 45 -0.59 3.98 -8.37
CA GLU A 45 0.84 4.30 -8.31
C GLU A 45 1.38 4.34 -6.87
N GLN A 46 0.51 4.57 -5.87
CA GLN A 46 0.91 4.49 -4.46
C GLN A 46 1.22 3.05 -4.05
N ALA A 47 0.40 2.08 -4.47
CA ALA A 47 0.60 0.67 -4.18
C ALA A 47 1.80 0.11 -4.97
N GLU A 48 1.95 0.50 -6.24
CA GLU A 48 3.10 0.15 -7.07
C GLU A 48 4.41 0.67 -6.47
N ALA A 49 4.45 1.92 -6.02
CA ALA A 49 5.63 2.50 -5.39
C ALA A 49 6.00 1.76 -4.09
N MET A 50 5.02 1.41 -3.26
CA MET A 50 5.27 0.65 -2.03
C MET A 50 5.81 -0.76 -2.34
N ALA A 51 5.20 -1.48 -3.28
CA ALA A 51 5.67 -2.81 -3.69
C ALA A 51 7.13 -2.75 -4.18
N ALA A 52 7.46 -1.78 -5.03
CA ALA A 52 8.81 -1.59 -5.52
C ALA A 52 9.81 -1.25 -4.41
N ALA A 53 9.42 -0.43 -3.43
CA ALA A 53 10.25 -0.10 -2.28
C ALA A 53 10.54 -1.32 -1.40
N LEU A 54 9.51 -2.11 -1.07
CA LEU A 54 9.63 -3.35 -0.29
C LEU A 54 10.56 -4.35 -0.99
N GLN A 55 10.32 -4.60 -2.28
CA GLN A 55 11.16 -5.52 -3.08
C GLN A 55 12.61 -5.03 -3.18
N SER A 56 12.84 -3.73 -3.32
CA SER A 56 14.18 -3.15 -3.31
C SER A 56 14.90 -3.31 -1.97
N ALA A 57 14.14 -3.33 -0.86
CA ALA A 57 14.64 -3.65 0.47
C ALA A 57 14.77 -5.16 0.74
N THR A 58 14.53 -6.02 -0.27
CA THR A 58 14.54 -7.50 -0.16
C THR A 58 13.44 -8.04 0.77
N VAL A 59 12.36 -7.28 0.96
CA VAL A 59 11.15 -7.73 1.66
C VAL A 59 10.23 -8.41 0.64
N PRO A 60 9.73 -9.64 0.91
CA PRO A 60 8.75 -10.27 0.04
C PRO A 60 7.49 -9.42 -0.06
N ALA A 61 7.13 -9.01 -1.28
CA ALA A 61 5.94 -8.20 -1.49
C ALA A 61 5.22 -8.59 -2.78
N GLU A 62 3.91 -8.77 -2.65
CA GLU A 62 2.99 -9.07 -3.73
C GLU A 62 2.03 -7.89 -3.94
N LEU A 63 1.67 -7.62 -5.19
CA LEU A 63 0.73 -6.58 -5.55
C LEU A 63 -0.37 -7.15 -6.45
N LEU A 64 -1.61 -7.10 -5.96
CA LEU A 64 -2.80 -7.43 -6.72
C LEU A 64 -3.53 -6.16 -7.13
N VAL A 65 -3.56 -5.89 -8.44
CA VAL A 65 -4.34 -4.80 -9.03
C VAL A 65 -5.65 -5.36 -9.56
N VAL A 66 -6.76 -4.89 -8.99
CA VAL A 66 -8.11 -5.31 -9.36
C VAL A 66 -8.70 -4.31 -10.34
N ASP A 67 -9.16 -4.77 -11.50
CA ASP A 67 -9.83 -3.89 -12.48
C ASP A 67 -11.26 -3.53 -12.02
N ALA A 68 -11.33 -2.63 -11.06
CA ALA A 68 -12.57 -2.23 -10.40
C ALA A 68 -12.49 -0.81 -9.87
N SER A 69 -13.62 -0.10 -9.96
CA SER A 69 -13.84 1.19 -9.33
C SER A 69 -14.37 1.04 -7.89
N ARG A 70 -13.65 0.29 -7.05
CA ARG A 70 -14.08 -0.09 -5.69
C ARG A 70 -13.02 0.32 -4.67
N HIS A 71 -13.49 0.78 -3.49
CA HIS A 71 -12.64 1.25 -2.40
C HIS A 71 -12.66 0.37 -1.16
N GLY A 72 -11.47 0.09 -0.63
CA GLY A 72 -11.27 -0.62 0.63
C GLY A 72 -11.93 -2.01 0.63
N ILE A 73 -12.85 -2.25 1.57
CA ILE A 73 -13.48 -3.58 1.75
C ILE A 73 -14.25 -4.06 0.50
N ALA A 74 -14.66 -3.15 -0.38
CA ALA A 74 -15.33 -3.51 -1.62
C ALA A 74 -14.42 -4.26 -2.61
N LEU A 75 -13.09 -4.15 -2.45
CA LEU A 75 -12.11 -4.93 -3.20
C LEU A 75 -12.03 -6.39 -2.72
N LEU A 76 -12.50 -6.71 -1.51
CA LEU A 76 -12.44 -8.07 -0.97
C LEU A 76 -13.58 -8.96 -1.52
N ASP A 77 -13.59 -9.20 -2.82
CA ASP A 77 -14.42 -10.25 -3.43
C ASP A 77 -13.85 -11.65 -3.18
N SER A 78 -14.43 -12.68 -3.82
CA SER A 78 -13.99 -14.06 -3.59
C SER A 78 -12.55 -14.31 -4.02
N GLU A 79 -12.11 -13.75 -5.15
CA GLU A 79 -10.77 -13.96 -5.69
C GLU A 79 -9.74 -13.29 -4.79
N VAL A 80 -9.95 -12.02 -4.45
CA VAL A 80 -9.03 -11.30 -3.55
C VAL A 80 -8.96 -11.97 -2.17
N ARG A 81 -10.06 -12.53 -1.66
CA ARG A 81 -10.04 -13.27 -0.38
C ARG A 81 -9.24 -14.56 -0.47
N GLU A 82 -9.31 -15.28 -1.58
CA GLU A 82 -8.52 -16.48 -1.80
C GLU A 82 -7.02 -16.14 -1.83
N GLU A 83 -6.63 -15.07 -2.52
CA GLU A 83 -5.24 -14.59 -2.54
C GLU A 83 -4.76 -14.17 -1.14
N VAL A 84 -5.58 -13.44 -0.37
CA VAL A 84 -5.24 -13.08 1.02
C VAL A 84 -5.02 -14.34 1.87
N LEU A 85 -5.88 -15.35 1.74
CA LEU A 85 -5.72 -16.60 2.50
C LEU A 85 -4.50 -17.40 2.05
N SER A 86 -4.19 -17.41 0.75
CA SER A 86 -3.01 -18.05 0.19
C SER A 86 -1.74 -17.42 0.76
N PHE A 87 -1.62 -16.10 0.66
CA PHE A 87 -0.49 -15.33 1.18
C PHE A 87 -0.27 -15.56 2.69
N LEU A 88 -1.35 -15.51 3.48
CA LEU A 88 -1.26 -15.76 4.92
C LEU A 88 -0.84 -17.22 5.22
N THR A 89 -1.28 -18.19 4.42
CA THR A 89 -0.89 -19.60 4.59
C THR A 89 0.59 -19.83 4.26
N GLU A 90 1.16 -19.05 3.32
CA GLU A 90 2.58 -19.13 2.97
C GLU A 90 3.50 -18.52 4.05
N HIS A 91 3.01 -17.50 4.77
CA HIS A 91 3.84 -16.67 5.65
C HIS A 91 3.53 -16.77 7.17
N LEU A 92 2.56 -17.57 7.60
CA LEU A 92 2.23 -17.84 9.02
C LEU A 92 2.48 -19.30 9.41
#